data_AF-A0A3D3CL67-F1
#
_entry.id   AF-A0A3D3CL67-F1
#
_cell.length_a   1.000
_cell.length_b   1.000
_cell.length_c   1.000
_cell.angle_alpha   90.00
_cell.angle_beta   90.00
_cell.angle_gamma   90.00
#
_symmetry.space_group_name_H-M   'P 1'
#
loop_
_entity.id
_entity.type
_entity.pdbx_description
1 polymer ?
#
loop_
_entity_poly.entity_id
_entity_poly.type
_entity_poly.pdbx_seq_one_letter_code
_entity_poly.pdbx_strand_id
1 'polypeptide(L)'
;MEVVQARPLWFAEKMPDMKAPDLKTRRVVLKADRMVTHGVKENLPYIVYVDHHVYAQETRFHDVARGIGAVNDALRGKNYILVAPGRVGSSNPLLGVPVQYDELTGCSCIVEVGFPKEGYMPELSFGTHFFTDLEIDGILYMPVYEASKGNVFDEAFFDASPYALGPHAAIRIYSGSFSVYTDGDKNIGLVIADRVDEPDSEW
;
A
#
# COMPACT_ATOMS: atom_id res chain seq x y z
N MET A 1 -22.82 12.56 -32.14
CA MET A 1 -23.44 11.97 -30.94
C MET A 1 -22.32 11.33 -30.14
N GLU A 2 -21.81 12.02 -29.13
CA GLU A 2 -20.91 11.42 -28.15
C GLU A 2 -21.74 10.50 -27.26
N VAL A 3 -21.37 9.22 -27.25
CA VAL A 3 -21.96 8.26 -26.31
C VAL A 3 -21.21 8.43 -25.00
N VAL A 4 -21.82 9.18 -24.07
CA VAL A 4 -21.38 9.22 -22.67
C VAL A 4 -21.66 7.84 -22.08
N GLN A 5 -20.64 7.00 -21.95
CA GLN A 5 -20.74 5.74 -21.22
C GLN A 5 -20.86 6.05 -19.73
N ALA A 6 -22.09 6.03 -19.20
CA ALA A 6 -22.31 5.96 -17.78
C ALA A 6 -21.90 4.55 -17.30
N ARG A 7 -20.87 4.46 -16.46
CA ARG A 7 -20.59 3.23 -15.72
C ARG A 7 -21.70 3.04 -14.68
N PRO A 8 -22.15 1.80 -14.41
CA PRO A 8 -23.15 1.54 -13.37
C PRO A 8 -22.63 2.06 -12.03
N LEU A 9 -23.46 2.84 -11.33
CA LEU A 9 -23.29 3.08 -9.90
C LEU A 9 -23.56 1.75 -9.21
N TRP A 10 -22.52 1.13 -8.65
CA TRP A 10 -22.64 -0.18 -8.02
C TRP A 10 -23.53 -0.12 -6.78
N PHE A 11 -24.39 -1.14 -6.65
CA PHE A 11 -25.02 -1.49 -5.38
C PHE A 11 -23.90 -1.83 -4.40
N ALA A 12 -23.78 -1.07 -3.31
CA ALA A 12 -23.13 -1.56 -2.11
C ALA A 12 -23.94 -2.78 -1.65
N GLU A 13 -23.55 -3.99 -2.08
CA GLU A 13 -23.89 -5.17 -1.30
C GLU A 13 -23.37 -4.86 0.10
N LYS A 14 -24.28 -4.70 1.05
CA LYS A 14 -23.94 -4.56 2.46
C LYS A 14 -23.06 -5.74 2.82
N MET A 15 -21.74 -5.53 2.81
CA MET A 15 -20.83 -6.48 3.42
C MET A 15 -21.28 -6.60 4.88
N PRO A 16 -21.41 -7.83 5.41
CA PRO A 16 -21.85 -8.03 6.79
C PRO A 16 -20.98 -7.18 7.71
N ASP A 17 -21.61 -6.54 8.69
CA ASP A 17 -20.99 -5.62 9.67
C ASP A 17 -19.63 -6.19 10.11
N MET A 18 -18.56 -5.68 9.49
CA MET A 18 -17.21 -6.19 9.72
C MET A 18 -16.89 -5.88 11.16
N LYS A 19 -16.79 -6.92 11.99
CA LYS A 19 -16.29 -6.75 13.35
C LYS A 19 -14.90 -6.18 13.26
N ALA A 20 -14.69 -5.01 13.86
CA ALA A 20 -13.36 -4.44 14.02
C ALA A 20 -12.44 -5.50 14.63
N PRO A 21 -11.22 -5.68 14.09
CA PRO A 21 -10.29 -6.68 14.59
C PRO A 21 -9.97 -6.43 16.08
N ASP A 22 -9.79 -7.50 16.86
CA ASP A 22 -9.31 -7.35 18.24
C ASP A 22 -7.84 -6.90 18.22
N LEU A 23 -7.61 -5.64 18.62
CA LEU A 23 -6.29 -5.01 18.60
C LEU A 23 -5.49 -5.22 19.89
N LYS A 24 -6.02 -5.91 20.91
CA LYS A 24 -5.37 -6.00 22.23
C LYS A 24 -3.95 -6.56 22.20
N THR A 25 -3.65 -7.47 21.26
CA THR A 25 -2.35 -8.14 21.13
C THR A 25 -1.70 -7.88 19.78
N ARG A 26 -2.24 -6.97 18.97
CA ARG A 26 -1.81 -6.77 17.58
C ARG A 26 -1.27 -5.35 17.40
N ARG A 27 -0.13 -5.21 16.70
CA ARG A 27 0.49 -3.90 16.46
C ARG A 27 -0.07 -3.29 15.17
N VAL A 28 -0.75 -2.16 15.29
CA VAL A 28 -1.15 -1.35 14.13
C VAL A 28 0.08 -0.62 13.62
N VAL A 29 0.53 -0.95 12.41
CA VAL A 29 1.72 -0.34 11.79
C VAL A 29 1.35 0.83 10.88
N LEU A 30 0.16 0.78 10.27
CA LEU A 30 -0.37 1.85 9.45
C LEU A 30 -1.85 2.06 9.77
N LYS A 31 -2.28 3.31 9.83
CA LYS A 31 -3.69 3.68 9.97
C LYS A 31 -4.05 4.86 9.07
N ALA A 32 -5.16 4.71 8.36
CA ALA A 32 -5.76 5.71 7.50
C ALA A 32 -7.17 6.09 7.96
N ASP A 33 -7.56 7.34 7.68
CA ASP A 33 -8.82 7.96 8.09
C ASP A 33 -9.68 8.44 6.90
N ARG A 34 -9.33 8.03 5.67
CA ARG A 34 -9.96 8.47 4.41
C ARG A 34 -10.22 7.29 3.47
N MET A 35 -10.75 6.20 4.03
CA MET A 35 -11.07 5.00 3.25
C MET A 35 -12.38 5.17 2.50
N VAL A 36 -12.40 4.69 1.26
CA VAL A 36 -13.62 4.57 0.45
C VAL A 36 -13.96 3.13 0.09
N THR A 37 -13.00 2.22 0.24
CA THR A 37 -13.14 0.79 -0.07
C THR A 37 -13.31 -0.02 1.20
N HIS A 38 -14.09 -1.09 1.11
CA HIS A 38 -14.26 -2.07 2.19
C HIS A 38 -13.50 -3.35 1.84
N GLY A 39 -12.87 -3.97 2.84
CA GLY A 39 -12.14 -5.20 2.59
C GLY A 39 -11.35 -5.71 3.78
N VAL A 40 -11.13 -7.02 3.75
CA VAL A 40 -10.28 -7.72 4.72
C VAL A 40 -9.34 -8.64 3.95
N LYS A 41 -8.04 -8.51 4.23
CA LYS A 41 -7.01 -9.43 3.73
C LYS A 41 -6.17 -9.84 4.94
N GLU A 42 -6.14 -11.13 5.27
CA GLU A 42 -5.41 -11.65 6.43
C GLU A 42 -4.32 -12.61 5.99
N ASN A 43 -3.33 -12.83 6.86
CA ASN A 43 -2.19 -13.72 6.63
C ASN A 43 -1.41 -13.37 5.35
N LEU A 44 -1.26 -12.07 5.06
CA LEU A 44 -0.40 -11.59 3.99
C LEU A 44 1.06 -11.79 4.41
N PRO A 45 1.88 -12.52 3.62
CA PRO A 45 3.22 -12.91 4.06
C PRO A 45 4.26 -11.79 4.01
N TYR A 46 4.02 -10.72 3.23
CA TYR A 46 5.03 -9.68 3.03
C TYR A 46 4.48 -8.25 3.08
N ILE A 47 5.31 -7.34 3.60
CA ILE A 47 5.25 -5.91 3.33
C ILE A 47 6.46 -5.55 2.48
N VAL A 48 6.21 -4.91 1.33
CA VAL A 48 7.24 -4.29 0.48
C VAL A 48 7.13 -2.80 0.71
N TYR A 49 8.15 -2.22 1.33
CA TYR A 49 8.19 -0.81 1.69
C TYR A 49 9.25 -0.07 0.88
N VAL A 50 8.86 1.04 0.27
CA VAL A 50 9.80 2.01 -0.30
C VAL A 50 10.18 3.02 0.78
N ASP A 51 11.40 2.89 1.29
CA ASP A 51 12.02 3.79 2.25
C ASP A 51 11.99 5.23 1.73
N HIS A 52 11.24 6.07 2.44
CA HIS A 52 10.98 7.45 2.04
C HIS A 52 12.21 8.34 2.14
N HIS A 53 13.10 8.10 3.11
CA HIS A 53 14.35 8.86 3.28
C HIS A 53 15.33 8.57 2.15
N VAL A 54 15.41 7.31 1.72
CA VAL A 54 16.25 6.91 0.58
C VAL A 54 15.63 7.40 -0.73
N TYR A 55 14.31 7.25 -0.90
CA TYR A 55 13.61 7.68 -2.10
C TYR A 55 13.69 9.20 -2.33
N ALA A 56 13.62 10.01 -1.27
CA ALA A 56 13.75 11.47 -1.36
C ALA A 56 15.12 11.95 -1.87
N GLN A 57 16.15 11.10 -1.78
CA GLN A 57 17.51 11.39 -2.26
C GLN A 57 17.79 10.76 -3.63
N GLU A 58 16.84 10.02 -4.20
CA GLU A 58 17.02 9.30 -5.45
C GLU A 58 16.97 10.25 -6.66
N THR A 59 17.71 9.88 -7.71
CA THR A 59 17.70 10.57 -9.01
C THR A 59 17.23 9.65 -10.14
N ARG A 60 17.29 8.34 -9.93
CA ARG A 60 16.91 7.28 -10.87
C ARG A 60 15.64 6.57 -10.39
N PHE A 61 14.56 7.33 -10.24
CA PHE A 61 13.27 6.84 -9.70
C PHE A 61 12.69 5.60 -10.42
N HIS A 62 12.94 5.47 -11.72
CA HIS A 62 12.49 4.29 -12.47
C HIS A 62 13.23 3.00 -12.10
N ASP A 63 14.41 3.08 -11.49
CA ASP A 63 15.08 1.88 -11.00
C ASP A 63 14.47 1.37 -9.70
N VAL A 64 13.90 2.27 -8.88
CA VAL A 64 13.03 1.89 -7.75
C VAL A 64 11.80 1.15 -8.27
N ALA A 65 11.13 1.69 -9.31
CA ALA A 65 9.96 1.05 -9.93
C ALA A 65 10.28 -0.36 -10.47
N ARG A 66 11.37 -0.48 -11.24
CA ARG A 66 11.85 -1.79 -11.74
C ARG A 66 12.22 -2.75 -10.61
N GLY A 67 12.79 -2.25 -9.52
CA GLY A 67 13.09 -3.04 -8.35
C GLY A 67 11.81 -3.60 -7.71
N ILE A 68 10.74 -2.80 -7.65
CA ILE A 68 9.42 -3.27 -7.20
C ILE A 68 8.87 -4.33 -8.16
N GLY A 69 9.00 -4.12 -9.47
CA GLY A 69 8.61 -5.12 -10.48
C GLY A 69 9.34 -6.46 -10.31
N ALA A 70 10.65 -6.43 -10.04
CA ALA A 70 11.44 -7.64 -9.77
C ALA A 70 10.99 -8.35 -8.49
N VAL A 71 10.66 -7.60 -7.42
CA VAL A 71 10.08 -8.17 -6.20
C VAL A 71 8.70 -8.78 -6.47
N ASN A 72 7.85 -8.10 -7.24
CA ASN A 72 6.54 -8.62 -7.63
C ASN A 72 6.67 -9.95 -8.41
N ASP A 73 7.64 -10.05 -9.31
CA ASP A 73 7.94 -11.29 -10.04
C ASP A 73 8.46 -12.41 -9.12
N ALA A 74 9.35 -12.08 -8.18
CA ALA A 74 9.83 -13.03 -7.17
C ALA A 74 8.71 -13.53 -6.24
N LEU A 75 7.71 -12.67 -6.00
CA LEU A 75 6.52 -12.96 -5.21
C LEU A 75 5.37 -13.55 -6.02
N ARG A 76 5.55 -13.93 -7.28
CA ARG A 76 4.48 -14.47 -8.11
C ARG A 76 3.75 -15.63 -7.42
N GLY A 77 2.43 -15.49 -7.24
CA GLY A 77 1.59 -16.45 -6.52
C GLY A 77 1.54 -16.28 -4.99
N LYS A 78 2.30 -15.32 -4.45
CA LYS A 78 2.23 -14.86 -3.06
C LYS A 78 1.69 -13.43 -3.05
N ASN A 79 0.91 -13.11 -2.02
CA ASN A 79 0.35 -11.77 -1.84
C ASN A 79 1.28 -10.90 -1.00
N TYR A 80 1.27 -9.59 -1.23
CA TYR A 80 1.99 -8.63 -0.39
C TYR A 80 1.24 -7.30 -0.27
N ILE A 81 1.69 -6.48 0.69
CA ILE A 81 1.28 -5.09 0.84
C ILE A 81 2.40 -4.21 0.29
N LEU A 82 2.10 -3.34 -0.67
CA LEU A 82 3.02 -2.27 -1.08
C LEU A 82 2.80 -1.06 -0.19
N VAL A 83 3.86 -0.52 0.40
CA VAL A 83 3.86 0.74 1.12
C VAL A 83 4.84 1.68 0.43
N ALA A 84 4.39 2.83 -0.05
CA ALA A 84 5.21 3.71 -0.86
C ALA A 84 4.97 5.20 -0.55
N PRO A 85 5.99 6.06 -0.66
CA PRO A 85 5.83 7.50 -0.48
C PRO A 85 5.07 8.11 -1.65
N GLY A 86 4.09 8.97 -1.34
CA GLY A 86 3.32 9.72 -2.31
C GLY A 86 2.43 8.84 -3.20
N ARG A 87 2.20 9.31 -4.42
CA ARG A 87 1.31 8.65 -5.40
C ARG A 87 2.01 7.49 -6.12
N VAL A 88 1.47 6.29 -5.97
CA VAL A 88 1.88 5.09 -6.69
C VAL A 88 1.36 5.19 -8.13
N GLY A 89 2.26 4.99 -9.09
CA GLY A 89 1.98 5.18 -10.52
C GLY A 89 1.95 6.65 -10.96
N SER A 90 2.64 7.53 -10.24
CA SER A 90 2.79 8.93 -10.66
C SER A 90 3.66 9.06 -11.92
N SER A 91 3.24 9.90 -12.87
CA SER A 91 4.10 10.33 -13.98
C SER A 91 5.16 11.36 -13.56
N ASN A 92 4.96 12.00 -12.40
CA ASN A 92 5.94 12.87 -11.77
C ASN A 92 6.56 12.16 -10.57
N PRO A 93 7.79 11.62 -10.69
CA PRO A 93 8.41 10.83 -9.63
C PRO A 93 8.74 11.64 -8.37
N LEU A 94 8.77 12.98 -8.46
CA LEU A 94 8.94 13.84 -7.29
C LEU A 94 7.71 13.86 -6.36
N LEU A 95 6.56 13.38 -6.83
CA LEU A 95 5.31 13.32 -6.08
C LEU A 95 4.93 11.89 -5.67
N GLY A 96 5.71 10.88 -6.08
CA GLY A 96 5.49 9.49 -5.70
C GLY A 96 6.12 8.50 -6.69
N VAL A 97 6.00 7.22 -6.38
CA VAL A 97 6.74 6.16 -7.07
C VAL A 97 6.15 5.86 -8.47
N PRO A 98 6.93 5.93 -9.56
CA PRO A 98 6.43 5.81 -10.94
C PRO A 98 6.26 4.35 -11.40
N VAL A 99 5.67 3.50 -10.57
CA VAL A 99 5.38 2.10 -10.91
C VAL A 99 4.28 1.96 -11.95
N GLN A 100 4.39 0.96 -12.80
CA GLN A 100 3.35 0.58 -13.75
C GLN A 100 2.45 -0.52 -13.16
N TYR A 101 1.27 -0.72 -13.74
CA TYR A 101 0.30 -1.69 -13.21
C TYR A 101 0.80 -3.14 -13.26
N ASP A 102 1.51 -3.50 -14.33
CA ASP A 102 2.11 -4.83 -14.52
C ASP A 102 3.17 -5.16 -13.46
N GLU A 103 3.77 -4.14 -12.84
CA GLU A 103 4.72 -4.28 -11.72
C GLU A 103 4.04 -4.56 -10.37
N LEU A 104 2.69 -4.58 -10.29
CA LEU A 104 1.92 -4.71 -9.04
C LEU A 104 0.92 -5.87 -9.02
N THR A 105 1.02 -6.80 -9.95
CA THR A 105 0.02 -7.87 -10.16
C THR A 105 -0.16 -8.84 -8.99
N GLY A 106 0.82 -8.96 -8.08
CA GLY A 106 0.73 -9.76 -6.85
C GLY A 106 0.31 -8.94 -5.60
N CYS A 107 0.05 -7.65 -5.77
CA CYS A 107 -0.25 -6.75 -4.66
C CYS A 107 -1.68 -6.98 -4.15
N SER A 108 -1.85 -7.16 -2.83
CA SER A 108 -3.16 -7.26 -2.19
C SER A 108 -3.63 -5.95 -1.57
N CYS A 109 -2.70 -5.03 -1.28
CA CYS A 109 -3.01 -3.71 -0.80
C CYS A 109 -1.89 -2.72 -1.14
N ILE A 110 -2.26 -1.58 -1.72
CA ILE A 110 -1.39 -0.43 -1.93
C ILE A 110 -1.66 0.58 -0.82
N VAL A 111 -0.59 0.97 -0.12
CA VAL A 111 -0.59 2.01 0.88
C VAL A 111 0.27 3.17 0.39
N GLU A 112 -0.39 4.29 0.14
CA GLU A 112 0.28 5.54 -0.22
C GLU A 112 0.49 6.35 1.04
N VAL A 113 1.74 6.65 1.37
CA VAL A 113 2.08 7.41 2.58
C VAL A 113 2.49 8.84 2.21
N GLY A 114 1.77 9.81 2.76
CA GLY A 114 2.09 11.22 2.66
C GLY A 114 3.07 11.65 3.73
N PHE A 115 4.21 12.16 3.28
CA PHE A 115 5.26 12.72 4.10
C PHE A 115 5.43 14.21 3.74
N PRO A 116 4.78 15.14 4.48
CA PRO A 116 4.75 16.55 4.11
C PRO A 116 6.11 17.25 4.12
N LYS A 117 7.10 16.76 4.89
CA LYS A 117 8.45 17.36 4.93
C LYS A 117 9.22 17.08 3.64
N GLU A 118 8.96 15.95 3.01
CA GLU A 118 9.56 15.45 1.78
C GLU A 118 8.73 15.84 0.54
N GLY A 119 7.57 16.48 0.74
CA GLY A 119 6.69 16.95 -0.34
C GLY A 119 5.75 15.88 -0.90
N TYR A 120 5.69 14.69 -0.29
CA TYR A 120 4.82 13.61 -0.72
C TYR A 120 3.40 13.79 -0.18
N MET A 121 2.42 13.79 -1.10
CA MET A 121 1.01 13.86 -0.75
C MET A 121 0.23 12.83 -1.59
N PRO A 122 -0.43 11.85 -0.96
CA PRO A 122 -1.34 10.95 -1.66
C PRO A 122 -2.43 11.77 -2.35
N GLU A 123 -2.54 11.61 -3.67
CA GLU A 123 -3.65 12.14 -4.44
C GLU A 123 -4.66 11.03 -4.67
N LEU A 124 -5.81 11.16 -4.01
CA LEU A 124 -6.97 10.31 -4.21
C LEU A 124 -7.44 10.38 -5.67
N SER A 125 -6.91 9.50 -6.50
CA SER A 125 -7.11 9.50 -7.95
C SER A 125 -8.28 8.58 -8.34
N PHE A 126 -9.38 8.73 -7.59
CA PHE A 126 -10.62 8.02 -7.83
C PHE A 126 -11.11 8.32 -9.26
N GLY A 127 -11.23 7.28 -10.09
CA GLY A 127 -11.68 7.40 -11.49
C GLY A 127 -10.61 7.34 -12.58
N THR A 128 -9.36 7.04 -12.23
CA THR A 128 -8.33 6.67 -13.23
C THR A 128 -8.49 5.23 -13.71
N HIS A 129 -7.94 4.88 -14.88
CA HIS A 129 -7.84 3.49 -15.34
C HIS A 129 -7.12 2.63 -14.29
N PHE A 130 -6.00 3.12 -13.78
CA PHE A 130 -5.25 2.49 -12.71
C PHE A 130 -6.12 2.12 -11.50
N PHE A 131 -6.93 3.05 -10.98
CA PHE A 131 -7.82 2.74 -9.85
C PHE A 131 -8.94 1.76 -10.21
N THR A 132 -9.48 1.84 -11.43
CA THR A 132 -10.50 0.90 -11.92
C THR A 132 -9.93 -0.52 -11.98
N ASP A 133 -8.68 -0.67 -12.45
CA ASP A 133 -8.02 -1.97 -12.56
C ASP A 133 -7.74 -2.56 -11.17
N LEU A 134 -7.28 -1.74 -10.21
CA LEU A 134 -7.12 -2.15 -8.80
C LEU A 134 -8.44 -2.65 -8.19
N GLU A 135 -9.55 -1.97 -8.46
CA GLU A 135 -10.87 -2.36 -7.96
C GLU A 135 -11.34 -3.68 -8.56
N ILE A 136 -11.14 -3.89 -9.87
CA ILE A 136 -11.46 -5.14 -10.56
C ILE A 136 -10.64 -6.31 -9.99
N ASP A 137 -9.36 -6.09 -9.70
CA ASP A 137 -8.46 -7.11 -9.17
C ASP A 137 -8.57 -7.27 -7.64
N GLY A 138 -9.45 -6.52 -6.98
CA GLY A 138 -9.70 -6.61 -5.54
C GLY A 138 -8.49 -6.23 -4.69
N ILE A 139 -7.68 -5.29 -5.20
CA ILE A 139 -6.53 -4.70 -4.52
C ILE A 139 -7.03 -3.56 -3.64
N LEU A 140 -6.76 -3.64 -2.33
CA LEU A 140 -7.15 -2.59 -1.40
C LEU A 140 -6.25 -1.36 -1.58
N TYR A 141 -6.81 -0.17 -1.47
CA TYR A 141 -6.06 1.08 -1.62
C TYR A 141 -6.24 1.93 -0.37
N MET A 142 -5.13 2.30 0.27
CA MET A 142 -5.11 2.94 1.58
C MET A 142 -4.21 4.18 1.62
N PRO A 143 -4.78 5.40 1.61
CA PRO A 143 -4.00 6.64 1.75
C PRO A 143 -3.73 6.95 3.23
N VAL A 144 -2.46 6.95 3.64
CA VAL A 144 -2.00 7.29 4.99
C VAL A 144 -1.34 8.65 4.95
N TYR A 145 -1.82 9.60 5.73
CA TYR A 145 -1.19 10.93 5.85
C TYR A 145 -0.50 11.02 7.20
N GLU A 146 0.84 10.95 7.26
CA GLU A 146 1.62 10.87 8.51
C GLU A 146 1.32 12.04 9.47
N ALA A 147 1.21 13.27 8.94
CA ALA A 147 0.93 14.45 9.74
C ALA A 147 -0.55 14.63 10.14
N SER A 148 -1.47 13.76 9.67
CA SER A 148 -2.90 13.89 9.98
C SER A 148 -3.25 13.27 11.33
N LYS A 149 -3.99 14.02 12.15
CA LYS A 149 -4.47 13.55 13.46
C LYS A 149 -5.35 12.31 13.28
N GLY A 150 -4.91 11.18 13.84
CA GLY A 150 -5.67 9.93 13.83
C GLY A 150 -5.14 8.89 12.86
N ASN A 151 -4.25 9.29 11.94
CA ASN A 151 -3.45 8.39 11.12
C ASN A 151 -2.21 7.92 11.88
N VAL A 152 -1.65 6.81 11.42
CA VAL A 152 -0.45 6.21 12.00
C VAL A 152 0.45 5.78 10.84
N PHE A 153 1.70 6.22 10.89
CA PHE A 153 2.82 5.59 10.21
C PHE A 153 3.82 5.23 11.31
N ASP A 154 3.89 3.95 11.69
CA ASP A 154 4.78 3.48 12.75
C ASP A 154 6.22 3.38 12.22
N GLU A 155 6.91 4.51 12.10
CA GLU A 155 8.30 4.55 11.59
C GLU A 155 9.23 3.65 12.42
N ALA A 156 9.01 3.56 13.73
CA ALA A 156 9.77 2.68 14.61
C ALA A 156 9.57 1.19 14.29
N PHE A 157 8.42 0.78 13.74
CA PHE A 157 8.24 -0.57 13.21
C PHE A 157 9.14 -0.79 11.99
N PHE A 158 9.11 0.12 11.02
CA PHE A 158 9.91 0.00 9.79
C PHE A 158 11.41 0.08 10.05
N ASP A 159 11.85 0.80 11.07
CA ASP A 159 13.28 0.93 11.37
C ASP A 159 13.84 -0.19 12.27
N ALA A 160 13.02 -0.75 13.16
CA ALA A 160 13.49 -1.75 14.13
C ALA A 160 13.17 -3.21 13.73
N SER A 161 12.21 -3.42 12.83
CA SER A 161 11.84 -4.78 12.40
C SER A 161 12.88 -5.34 11.43
N PRO A 162 13.18 -6.65 11.48
CA PRO A 162 14.10 -7.25 10.53
C PRO A 162 13.50 -7.22 9.12
N TYR A 163 14.32 -6.89 8.13
CA TYR A 163 13.95 -6.81 6.71
C TYR A 163 15.10 -7.27 5.81
N ALA A 164 14.75 -7.76 4.62
CA ALA A 164 15.70 -7.90 3.52
C ALA A 164 15.69 -6.64 2.65
N LEU A 165 16.82 -6.34 2.04
CA LEU A 165 16.87 -5.36 0.96
C LEU A 165 16.43 -6.02 -0.34
N GLY A 166 15.57 -5.33 -1.08
CA GLY A 166 15.24 -5.71 -2.44
C GLY A 166 16.33 -5.29 -3.45
N PRO A 167 16.04 -5.42 -4.76
CA PRO A 167 16.97 -5.07 -5.83
C PRO A 167 17.42 -3.59 -5.87
N HIS A 168 16.72 -2.72 -5.16
CA HIS A 168 17.08 -1.31 -4.97
C HIS A 168 17.22 -1.00 -3.48
N ALA A 169 18.18 -0.14 -3.10
CA ALA A 169 18.46 0.19 -1.69
C ALA A 169 17.27 0.85 -0.96
N ALA A 170 16.34 1.44 -1.71
CA ALA A 170 15.11 2.01 -1.17
C ALA A 170 14.05 0.95 -0.83
N ILE A 171 14.20 -0.30 -1.28
CA ILE A 171 13.17 -1.34 -1.11
C ILE A 171 13.53 -2.19 0.09
N ARG A 172 12.71 -2.12 1.14
CA ARG A 172 12.78 -2.98 2.33
C ARG A 172 11.64 -4.00 2.26
N ILE A 173 11.95 -5.27 2.53
CA ILE A 173 10.99 -6.37 2.43
C ILE A 173 10.91 -7.06 3.78
N TYR A 174 9.72 -7.05 4.38
CA TYR A 174 9.44 -7.64 5.68
C TYR A 174 8.68 -8.94 5.49
N SER A 175 9.19 -10.03 6.06
CA SER A 175 8.50 -11.33 6.12
C SER A 175 7.67 -11.42 7.39
N GLY A 176 6.49 -12.05 7.32
CA GLY A 176 5.67 -12.23 8.51
C GLY A 176 4.24 -12.69 8.25
N SER A 177 3.35 -12.19 9.09
CA SER A 177 1.90 -12.28 8.89
C SER A 177 1.33 -10.90 9.11
N PHE A 178 0.75 -10.33 8.06
CA PHE A 178 0.15 -9.02 8.06
C PHE A 178 -1.32 -9.11 7.69
N SER A 179 -2.10 -8.19 8.23
CA SER A 179 -3.53 -8.10 7.90
C SER A 179 -3.91 -6.67 7.57
N VAL A 180 -4.81 -6.52 6.59
CA VAL A 180 -5.40 -5.26 6.17
C VAL A 180 -6.89 -5.28 6.43
N TYR A 181 -7.40 -4.22 7.06
CA TYR A 181 -8.82 -4.02 7.30
C TYR A 181 -9.21 -2.62 6.83
N THR A 182 -10.21 -2.53 5.97
CA THR A 182 -10.75 -1.26 5.50
C THR A 182 -12.26 -1.21 5.67
N ASP A 183 -12.74 -0.09 6.21
CA ASP A 183 -14.15 0.23 6.42
C ASP A 183 -14.39 1.63 5.87
N GLY A 184 -14.97 1.71 4.66
CA GLY A 184 -15.28 2.97 3.99
C GLY A 184 -16.36 3.80 4.69
N ASP A 185 -17.29 3.16 5.39
CA ASP A 185 -18.37 3.84 6.11
C ASP A 185 -17.81 4.57 7.34
N LYS A 186 -16.92 3.89 8.08
CA LYS A 186 -16.22 4.48 9.23
C LYS A 186 -15.00 5.31 8.83
N ASN A 187 -14.64 5.31 7.55
CA ASN A 187 -13.41 5.88 7.01
C ASN A 187 -12.15 5.34 7.72
N ILE A 188 -12.09 4.06 8.09
CA ILE A 188 -10.95 3.49 8.82
C ILE A 188 -10.23 2.46 7.97
N GLY A 189 -8.91 2.63 7.83
CA GLY A 189 -8.00 1.65 7.23
C GLY A 189 -6.91 1.27 8.23
N LEU A 190 -6.59 -0.02 8.34
CA LEU A 190 -5.57 -0.55 9.24
C LEU A 190 -4.68 -1.53 8.49
N VAL A 191 -3.37 -1.40 8.64
CA VAL A 191 -2.43 -2.50 8.44
C VAL A 191 -1.90 -2.91 9.80
N ILE A 192 -1.92 -4.21 10.04
CA ILE A 192 -1.60 -4.81 11.32
C ILE A 192 -0.48 -5.82 11.11
N ALA A 193 0.56 -5.74 11.95
CA ALA A 193 1.58 -6.78 12.06
C ALA A 193 1.14 -7.79 13.11
N ASP A 194 0.73 -8.98 12.64
CA ASP A 194 0.31 -10.10 13.49
C ASP A 194 1.51 -10.89 13.98
N ARG A 195 2.53 -10.98 13.13
CA ARG A 195 3.82 -11.60 13.39
C ARG A 195 4.85 -11.00 12.45
N VAL A 196 6.08 -10.82 12.92
CA VAL A 196 7.23 -10.50 12.09
C VAL A 196 8.19 -11.67 12.18
N ASP A 197 8.61 -12.17 11.03
CA ASP A 197 9.53 -13.30 10.90
C ASP A 197 10.90 -12.80 10.42
N GLU A 198 11.93 -13.64 10.52
CA GLU A 198 13.23 -13.34 9.90
C GLU A 198 13.06 -13.25 8.37
N PRO A 199 13.76 -12.32 7.71
CA PRO A 199 13.56 -12.07 6.29
C PRO A 199 14.10 -13.21 5.43
N ASP A 200 13.43 -13.43 4.30
CA ASP A 200 13.84 -14.41 3.31
C ASP A 200 15.20 -13.98 2.71
N SER A 201 16.07 -14.95 2.43
CA SER A 201 17.49 -14.70 2.11
C SER A 201 17.77 -14.30 0.65
N GLU A 202 16.75 -14.29 -0.22
CA GLU A 202 16.90 -14.11 -1.68
C GLU A 202 15.84 -13.13 -2.23
N TRP A 203 16.27 -11.99 -2.79
CA TRP A 203 15.44 -10.95 -3.43
C TRP A 203 16.18 -10.26 -4.58
#